data_AF-A0A914CN23-F1
#
_entry.id   AF-A0A914CN23-F1
#
_cell.length_a   1.000
_cell.length_b   1.000
_cell.length_c   1.000
_cell.angle_alpha   90.00
_cell.angle_beta   90.00
_cell.angle_gamma   90.00
#
_symmetry.space_group_name_H-M   'P 1'
#
loop_
_entity.id
_entity.type
_entity.pdbx_description
1 polymer ?
#
loop_
_entity_poly.entity_id
_entity_poly.type
_entity_poly.pdbx_seq_one_letter_code
_entity_poly.pdbx_strand_id
1 'polypeptide(L)'
;MASFSRVAKAMAKAMAKAKSKAKSKVKAIVKAKAKAKSNIMLEDIADQNKSRGLEMPFGQLPVLEVDGKQLPQSFAINRYLARKFGLAGKDDFEQAQVDAFGDSIKDFLHEIMPFILVVAGHAEGDKDALYKEKFVPAAEKYFPLYKKYLKEAEYGFLFKSGVTWVDFYLAEFNFTLNNLIPDFFTSHPEFKQHVDKVHALSQLQNYLKSRPETKH
;
A
#
# COMPACT_ATOMS: atom_id res chain seq x y z
N MET A 1 -14.22 -6.98 3.08
CA MET A 1 -12.97 -7.47 3.70
C MET A 1 -12.28 -8.57 2.85
N ALA A 2 -11.86 -8.31 1.59
CA ALA A 2 -11.35 -9.39 0.73
C ALA A 2 -10.33 -9.03 -0.38
N SER A 3 -9.88 -7.78 -0.56
CA SER A 3 -9.28 -7.35 -1.85
C SER A 3 -7.77 -7.24 -1.81
N PHE A 4 -7.23 -6.94 -0.66
CA PHE A 4 -5.82 -6.59 -0.58
C PHE A 4 -4.92 -7.85 -0.58
N SER A 5 -5.52 -9.04 -0.40
CA SER A 5 -4.93 -10.36 -0.12
C SER A 5 -3.75 -10.84 -0.99
N ARG A 6 -3.52 -10.24 -2.16
CA ARG A 6 -2.64 -10.82 -3.20
C ARG A 6 -1.64 -9.82 -3.79
N VAL A 7 -1.62 -8.53 -3.37
CA VAL A 7 -0.70 -7.48 -3.92
C VAL A 7 0.75 -7.84 -3.59
N ALA A 8 0.98 -8.29 -2.36
CA ALA A 8 2.31 -8.68 -1.92
C ALA A 8 2.81 -9.95 -2.58
N LYS A 9 1.90 -10.82 -3.01
CA LYS A 9 2.26 -11.99 -3.81
C LYS A 9 2.74 -11.57 -5.20
N ALA A 10 2.21 -10.46 -5.76
CA ALA A 10 2.75 -9.81 -6.94
C ALA A 10 4.10 -9.17 -6.69
N MET A 11 4.25 -8.41 -5.60
CA MET A 11 5.52 -7.80 -5.21
C MET A 11 6.60 -8.87 -5.04
N ALA A 12 6.38 -9.90 -4.22
CA ALA A 12 7.32 -10.99 -4.01
C ALA A 12 7.66 -11.76 -5.31
N LYS A 13 6.69 -11.95 -6.22
CA LYS A 13 6.90 -12.65 -7.50
C LYS A 13 7.61 -11.78 -8.56
N ALA A 14 7.36 -10.48 -8.55
CA ALA A 14 8.10 -9.49 -9.36
C ALA A 14 9.53 -9.30 -8.86
N MET A 15 9.72 -9.28 -7.53
CA MET A 15 11.01 -9.19 -6.84
C MET A 15 11.87 -10.46 -7.02
N ALA A 16 11.25 -11.64 -7.13
CA ALA A 16 11.96 -12.89 -7.44
C ALA A 16 12.52 -12.91 -8.87
N LYS A 17 11.89 -12.20 -9.82
CA LYS A 17 12.32 -12.13 -11.22
C LYS A 17 13.45 -11.11 -11.46
N ALA A 18 13.56 -10.10 -10.60
CA ALA A 18 14.67 -9.14 -10.59
C ALA A 18 16.02 -9.76 -10.12
N LYS A 19 15.99 -10.93 -9.45
CA LYS A 19 17.20 -11.63 -8.98
C LYS A 19 17.86 -12.59 -9.98
N SER A 20 17.36 -12.76 -11.20
CA SER A 20 17.87 -13.80 -12.12
C SER A 20 19.02 -13.38 -13.06
N LYS A 21 19.81 -12.35 -12.73
CA LYS A 21 20.99 -11.94 -13.52
C LYS A 21 22.34 -11.98 -12.79
N ALA A 22 22.47 -12.78 -11.74
CA ALA A 22 23.78 -13.17 -11.18
C ALA A 22 23.82 -14.68 -10.92
N LYS A 23 24.54 -15.45 -11.75
CA LYS A 23 24.75 -16.90 -11.58
C LYS A 23 26.00 -17.15 -10.73
N SER A 24 25.87 -17.94 -9.67
CA SER A 24 26.37 -19.33 -9.56
C SER A 24 26.70 -19.72 -8.11
N LYS A 25 26.53 -21.02 -7.83
CA LYS A 25 26.82 -21.77 -6.59
C LYS A 25 25.83 -21.61 -5.44
N VAL A 26 24.85 -22.52 -5.37
CA VAL A 26 24.76 -23.59 -4.34
C VAL A 26 23.52 -24.43 -4.68
N LYS A 27 23.76 -25.68 -5.11
CA LYS A 27 22.78 -26.77 -5.14
C LYS A 27 22.69 -27.33 -3.72
N ALA A 28 21.49 -27.75 -3.34
CA ALA A 28 21.10 -28.30 -2.02
C ALA A 28 20.77 -27.25 -0.94
N ILE A 29 19.62 -26.61 -1.09
CA ILE A 29 18.47 -26.56 -0.15
C ILE A 29 17.27 -26.14 -1.03
N VAL A 30 16.94 -26.98 -2.02
CA VAL A 30 15.86 -26.75 -2.98
C VAL A 30 14.59 -27.53 -2.61
N LYS A 31 14.65 -28.38 -1.56
CA LYS A 31 13.53 -29.26 -1.17
C LYS A 31 12.66 -28.78 0.00
N ALA A 32 13.05 -27.71 0.72
CA ALA A 32 12.17 -27.05 1.70
C ALA A 32 11.33 -25.91 1.09
N LYS A 33 11.46 -25.66 -0.23
CA LYS A 33 10.96 -24.46 -0.92
C LYS A 33 9.49 -24.53 -1.39
N ALA A 34 8.72 -25.54 -0.96
CA ALA A 34 7.38 -25.80 -1.51
C ALA A 34 6.19 -25.46 -0.59
N LYS A 35 6.39 -25.31 0.74
CA LYS A 35 5.27 -25.20 1.69
C LYS A 35 5.15 -23.88 2.47
N ALA A 36 6.11 -22.97 2.33
CA ALA A 36 6.04 -21.61 2.88
C ALA A 36 6.01 -20.59 1.73
N LYS A 37 4.91 -20.59 0.96
CA LYS A 37 4.73 -19.63 -0.14
C LYS A 37 4.22 -18.30 0.41
N SER A 38 5.18 -17.45 0.76
CA SER A 38 5.14 -15.98 0.84
C SER A 38 3.84 -15.32 0.36
N ASN A 39 3.03 -14.91 1.33
CA ASN A 39 2.28 -13.65 1.27
C ASN A 39 3.16 -12.63 2.09
N ILE A 40 3.00 -11.31 2.12
CA ILE A 40 1.80 -10.62 2.56
C ILE A 40 1.91 -9.07 2.44
N MET A 41 0.82 -8.38 2.06
CA MET A 41 0.58 -6.93 2.25
C MET A 41 -0.49 -6.78 3.32
N LEU A 42 -0.57 -5.62 3.92
CA LEU A 42 -1.13 -5.34 5.25
C LEU A 42 -2.49 -5.97 5.54
N GLU A 43 -3.45 -5.89 4.65
CA GLU A 43 -4.77 -6.47 4.91
C GLU A 43 -4.81 -8.00 4.74
N ASP A 44 -4.01 -8.61 3.86
CA ASP A 44 -3.80 -10.07 3.83
C ASP A 44 -3.02 -10.54 5.04
N ILE A 45 -2.16 -9.68 5.60
CA ILE A 45 -1.53 -9.95 6.87
C ILE A 45 -2.67 -10.06 7.86
N ALA A 46 -3.58 -9.09 7.89
CA ALA A 46 -4.71 -9.11 8.81
C ALA A 46 -5.55 -10.40 8.65
N ASP A 47 -5.97 -10.74 7.44
CA ASP A 47 -6.83 -11.91 7.21
C ASP A 47 -6.10 -13.25 7.40
N GLN A 48 -4.82 -13.33 7.04
CA GLN A 48 -4.01 -14.51 7.34
C GLN A 48 -3.75 -14.65 8.82
N ASN A 49 -3.55 -13.54 9.53
CA ASN A 49 -3.35 -13.57 10.96
C ASN A 49 -4.61 -14.05 11.67
N LYS A 50 -5.80 -13.60 11.24
CA LYS A 50 -7.09 -14.12 11.71
C LYS A 50 -7.22 -15.62 11.44
N SER A 51 -6.95 -16.07 10.21
CA SER A 51 -7.12 -17.49 9.85
C SER A 51 -6.06 -18.42 10.45
N ARG A 52 -4.87 -17.90 10.79
CA ARG A 52 -3.78 -18.65 11.44
C ARG A 52 -3.82 -18.59 12.96
N GLY A 53 -4.72 -17.81 13.56
CA GLY A 53 -4.75 -17.57 15.01
C GLY A 53 -3.45 -16.93 15.52
N LEU A 54 -2.82 -16.08 14.70
CA LEU A 54 -1.54 -15.45 15.05
C LEU A 54 -1.73 -14.53 16.25
N GLU A 55 -0.82 -14.62 17.23
CA GLU A 55 -0.72 -13.65 18.31
C GLU A 55 -0.56 -12.25 17.72
N MET A 56 -1.30 -11.29 18.28
CA MET A 56 -1.27 -9.89 17.87
C MET A 56 -0.48 -9.13 18.95
N PRO A 57 0.81 -8.81 18.75
CA PRO A 57 1.63 -8.20 19.80
C PRO A 57 1.01 -6.93 20.38
N PHE A 58 0.31 -6.15 19.55
CA PHE A 58 -0.37 -4.91 19.94
C PHE A 58 -1.90 -5.04 19.93
N GLY A 59 -2.45 -6.26 19.91
CA GLY A 59 -3.90 -6.49 19.83
C GLY A 59 -4.55 -6.02 18.52
N GLN A 60 -3.73 -5.65 17.53
CA GLN A 60 -4.17 -5.10 16.26
C GLN A 60 -3.53 -5.84 15.10
N LEU A 61 -4.26 -5.83 14.00
CA LEU A 61 -3.75 -6.22 12.70
C LEU A 61 -3.43 -4.95 11.90
N PRO A 62 -2.39 -4.99 11.05
CA PRO A 62 -1.64 -6.18 10.61
C PRO A 62 -0.35 -6.51 11.38
N VAL A 63 0.05 -7.80 11.37
CA VAL A 63 1.35 -8.36 11.84
C VAL A 63 2.06 -9.22 10.77
N LEU A 64 3.18 -8.77 10.21
CA LEU A 64 4.03 -9.59 9.32
C LEU A 64 4.87 -10.57 10.14
N GLU A 65 4.98 -11.82 9.70
CA GLU A 65 5.90 -12.79 10.29
C GLU A 65 7.07 -13.08 9.34
N VAL A 66 8.30 -12.93 9.80
CA VAL A 66 9.53 -13.25 9.05
C VAL A 66 10.44 -14.11 9.91
N ASP A 67 10.69 -15.34 9.47
CA ASP A 67 11.54 -16.32 10.17
C ASP A 67 11.15 -16.49 11.66
N GLY A 68 9.84 -16.60 11.92
CA GLY A 68 9.28 -16.74 13.26
C GLY A 68 9.24 -15.44 14.09
N LYS A 69 9.69 -14.30 13.54
CA LYS A 69 9.64 -12.99 14.20
C LYS A 69 8.43 -12.19 13.71
N GLN A 70 7.66 -11.64 14.64
CA GLN A 70 6.50 -10.82 14.35
C GLN A 70 6.85 -9.33 14.25
N LEU A 71 6.31 -8.66 13.25
CA LEU A 71 6.40 -7.22 13.00
C LEU A 71 4.98 -6.65 12.85
N PRO A 72 4.40 -6.03 13.89
CA PRO A 72 3.13 -5.32 13.79
C PRO A 72 3.30 -3.97 13.07
N GLN A 73 2.19 -3.26 12.89
CA GLN A 73 2.09 -1.91 12.32
C GLN A 73 2.30 -1.83 10.81
N SER A 74 1.28 -1.31 10.15
CA SER A 74 1.17 -1.38 8.71
C SER A 74 2.26 -0.58 7.97
N PHE A 75 2.53 0.63 8.42
CA PHE A 75 3.60 1.46 7.90
C PHE A 75 5.00 0.89 8.20
N ALA A 76 5.18 0.20 9.32
CA ALA A 76 6.46 -0.46 9.64
C ALA A 76 6.72 -1.65 8.72
N ILE A 77 5.70 -2.46 8.47
CA ILE A 77 5.75 -3.59 7.52
C ILE A 77 6.06 -3.09 6.10
N ASN A 78 5.37 -2.05 5.63
CA ASN A 78 5.63 -1.47 4.30
C ASN A 78 7.08 -1.02 4.16
N ARG A 79 7.62 -0.28 5.13
CA ARG A 79 9.02 0.18 5.12
C ARG A 79 10.01 -0.97 5.18
N TYR A 80 9.75 -1.98 6.01
CA TYR A 80 10.60 -3.17 6.11
C TYR A 80 10.72 -3.89 4.76
N LEU A 81 9.58 -4.15 4.10
CA LEU A 81 9.54 -4.77 2.78
C LEU A 81 10.17 -3.86 1.73
N ALA A 82 9.88 -2.56 1.77
CA ALA A 82 10.44 -1.58 0.85
C ALA A 82 11.98 -1.59 0.86
N ARG A 83 12.59 -1.59 2.05
CA ARG A 83 14.05 -1.66 2.20
C ARG A 83 14.63 -2.98 1.68
N LYS A 84 13.95 -4.11 1.96
CA LYS A 84 14.37 -5.43 1.47
C LYS A 84 14.39 -5.52 -0.06
N PHE A 85 13.60 -4.70 -0.75
CA PHE A 85 13.35 -4.83 -2.18
C PHE A 85 13.69 -3.58 -3.00
N GLY A 86 14.35 -2.58 -2.41
CA GLY A 86 14.79 -1.39 -3.12
C GLY A 86 13.65 -0.44 -3.52
N LEU A 87 12.58 -0.39 -2.72
CA LEU A 87 11.41 0.50 -2.92
C LEU A 87 11.30 1.57 -1.83
N ALA A 88 12.37 1.79 -1.06
CA ALA A 88 12.36 2.72 0.07
C ALA A 88 12.89 4.12 -0.28
N GLY A 89 13.54 4.30 -1.43
CA GLY A 89 14.36 5.48 -1.75
C GLY A 89 15.78 5.05 -2.13
N LYS A 90 16.56 5.93 -2.78
CA LYS A 90 17.93 5.58 -3.26
C LYS A 90 19.02 5.71 -2.21
N ASP A 91 18.80 6.58 -1.21
CA ASP A 91 19.75 6.90 -0.15
C ASP A 91 18.99 7.12 1.17
N ASP A 92 19.71 7.31 2.27
CA ASP A 92 19.11 7.44 3.61
C ASP A 92 18.23 8.68 3.74
N PHE A 93 18.54 9.76 3.02
CA PHE A 93 17.76 10.99 3.09
C PHE A 93 16.47 10.88 2.27
N GLU A 94 16.53 10.35 1.05
CA GLU A 94 15.32 10.10 0.25
C GLU A 94 14.42 9.07 0.95
N GLN A 95 15.00 8.06 1.63
CA GLN A 95 14.23 7.16 2.49
C GLN A 95 13.47 7.90 3.60
N ALA A 96 14.11 8.85 4.28
CA ALA A 96 13.44 9.66 5.28
C ALA A 96 12.34 10.55 4.67
N GLN A 97 12.55 11.09 3.47
CA GLN A 97 11.52 11.86 2.77
C GLN A 97 10.33 10.99 2.33
N VAL A 98 10.59 9.77 1.86
CA VAL A 98 9.58 8.76 1.55
C VAL A 98 8.77 8.41 2.82
N ASP A 99 9.46 8.19 3.94
CA ASP A 99 8.80 7.90 5.23
C ASP A 99 7.94 9.09 5.69
N ALA A 100 8.44 10.33 5.60
CA ALA A 100 7.69 11.53 5.94
C ALA A 100 6.46 11.75 5.04
N PHE A 101 6.56 11.45 3.73
CA PHE A 101 5.41 11.48 2.84
C PHE A 101 4.39 10.42 3.24
N GLY A 102 4.84 9.21 3.58
CA GLY A 102 4.01 8.15 4.12
C GLY A 102 3.23 8.59 5.37
N ASP A 103 3.91 9.16 6.35
CA ASP A 103 3.28 9.69 7.56
C ASP A 103 2.25 10.78 7.24
N SER A 104 2.51 11.63 6.23
CA SER A 104 1.51 12.61 5.80
C SER A 104 0.23 11.97 5.25
N ILE A 105 0.31 10.82 4.56
CA ILE A 105 -0.88 10.06 4.12
C ILE A 105 -1.60 9.46 5.33
N LYS A 106 -0.83 8.97 6.32
CA LYS A 106 -1.38 8.43 7.56
C LYS A 106 -2.16 9.48 8.35
N ASP A 107 -1.65 10.71 8.42
CA ASP A 107 -2.32 11.82 9.11
C ASP A 107 -3.61 12.22 8.38
N PHE A 108 -3.57 12.34 7.05
CA PHE A 108 -4.78 12.56 6.24
C PHE A 108 -5.83 11.47 6.50
N LEU A 109 -5.42 10.20 6.48
CA LEU A 109 -6.30 9.06 6.77
C LEU A 109 -6.91 9.15 8.18
N HIS A 110 -6.14 9.58 9.19
CA HIS A 110 -6.66 9.77 10.54
C HIS A 110 -7.74 10.86 10.59
N GLU A 111 -7.52 12.00 9.93
CA GLU A 111 -8.49 13.10 9.90
C GLU A 111 -9.82 12.71 9.23
N ILE A 112 -9.76 11.90 8.17
CA ILE A 112 -10.95 11.45 7.45
C ILE A 112 -11.53 10.13 7.95
N MET A 113 -10.93 9.49 8.96
CA MET A 113 -11.35 8.17 9.42
C MET A 113 -12.84 8.08 9.79
N PRO A 114 -13.45 9.06 10.48
CA PRO A 114 -14.89 9.02 10.75
C PRO A 114 -15.74 8.96 9.48
N PHE A 115 -15.36 9.73 8.45
CA PHE A 115 -16.02 9.69 7.15
C PHE A 115 -15.86 8.31 6.49
N ILE A 116 -14.64 7.78 6.45
CA ILE A 116 -14.33 6.46 5.87
C ILE A 116 -15.14 5.34 6.54
N LEU A 117 -15.23 5.33 7.88
CA LEU A 117 -15.98 4.30 8.60
C LEU A 117 -17.48 4.34 8.25
N VAL A 118 -18.07 5.52 8.07
CA VAL A 118 -19.48 5.66 7.70
C VAL A 118 -19.72 5.21 6.25
N VAL A 119 -18.92 5.69 5.29
CA VAL A 119 -19.13 5.32 3.88
C VAL A 119 -18.80 3.86 3.58
N ALA A 120 -17.96 3.21 4.40
CA ALA A 120 -17.66 1.79 4.31
C ALA A 120 -18.64 0.91 5.13
N GLY A 121 -19.69 1.48 5.73
CA GLY A 121 -20.70 0.72 6.49
C GLY A 121 -20.18 0.12 7.81
N HIS A 122 -19.11 0.68 8.38
CA HIS A 122 -18.51 0.26 9.64
C HIS A 122 -18.93 1.14 10.84
N ALA A 123 -19.61 2.25 10.58
CA ALA A 123 -20.19 3.12 11.60
C ALA A 123 -21.48 3.76 11.07
N GLU A 124 -22.37 4.13 11.99
CA GLU A 124 -23.53 4.98 11.68
C GLU A 124 -23.09 6.46 11.66
N GLY A 125 -23.68 7.26 10.78
CA GLY A 125 -23.44 8.70 10.73
C GLY A 125 -23.95 9.36 9.45
N ASP A 126 -23.97 10.69 9.45
CA ASP A 126 -24.31 11.49 8.27
C ASP A 126 -23.06 11.62 7.38
N LYS A 127 -23.04 10.86 6.29
CA LYS A 127 -21.94 10.87 5.32
C LYS A 127 -21.73 12.23 4.65
N ASP A 128 -22.79 13.01 4.43
CA ASP A 128 -22.72 14.28 3.72
C ASP A 128 -22.18 15.38 4.64
N ALA A 129 -22.58 15.35 5.92
CA ALA A 129 -21.98 16.19 6.96
C ALA A 129 -20.50 15.84 7.16
N LEU A 130 -20.15 14.56 7.34
CA LEU A 130 -18.76 14.13 7.52
C LEU A 130 -17.88 14.41 6.30
N TYR A 131 -18.43 14.35 5.08
CA TYR A 131 -17.72 14.76 3.88
C TYR A 131 -17.33 16.25 3.97
N LYS A 132 -18.26 17.13 4.31
CA LYS A 132 -18.01 18.57 4.42
C LYS A 132 -17.12 18.95 5.61
N GLU A 133 -17.27 18.28 6.74
CA GLU A 133 -16.60 18.64 8.00
C GLU A 133 -15.23 17.96 8.18
N LYS A 134 -15.02 16.79 7.57
CA LYS A 134 -13.78 16.01 7.71
C LYS A 134 -13.05 15.88 6.39
N PHE A 135 -13.71 15.37 5.36
CA PHE A 135 -13.03 15.08 4.10
C PHE A 135 -12.55 16.34 3.38
N VAL A 136 -13.44 17.32 3.16
CA VAL A 136 -13.11 18.54 2.42
C VAL A 136 -11.95 19.33 3.07
N PRO A 137 -11.97 19.65 4.38
CA PRO A 137 -10.87 20.38 5.01
C PRO A 137 -9.54 19.60 4.98
N ALA A 138 -9.58 18.29 5.18
CA ALA A 138 -8.39 17.45 5.07
C ALA A 138 -7.87 17.42 3.61
N ALA A 139 -8.74 17.32 2.62
CA ALA A 139 -8.35 17.35 1.21
C ALA A 139 -7.69 18.69 0.84
N GLU A 140 -8.27 19.81 1.26
CA GLU A 140 -7.69 21.15 1.07
C GLU A 140 -6.33 21.31 1.74
N LYS A 141 -6.13 20.68 2.91
CA LYS A 141 -4.87 20.69 3.64
C LYS A 141 -3.78 19.83 3.00
N TYR A 142 -4.09 18.60 2.58
CA TYR A 142 -3.09 17.60 2.18
C TYR A 142 -2.91 17.46 0.67
N PHE A 143 -3.97 17.61 -0.14
CA PHE A 143 -3.86 17.38 -1.59
C PHE A 143 -2.89 18.34 -2.31
N PRO A 144 -2.74 19.63 -1.92
CA PRO A 144 -1.75 20.50 -2.54
C PRO A 144 -0.32 19.93 -2.44
N LEU A 145 0.03 19.32 -1.30
CA LEU A 145 1.31 18.65 -1.12
C LEU A 145 1.45 17.47 -2.08
N TYR A 146 0.48 16.56 -2.12
CA TYR A 146 0.55 15.36 -2.95
C TYR A 146 0.64 15.72 -4.44
N LYS A 147 -0.19 16.66 -4.88
CA LYS A 147 -0.19 17.16 -6.26
C LYS A 147 1.12 17.84 -6.62
N LYS A 148 1.75 18.57 -5.70
CA LYS A 148 3.08 19.13 -5.90
C LYS A 148 4.11 18.02 -6.19
N TYR A 149 4.16 16.97 -5.38
CA TYR A 149 5.08 15.85 -5.59
C TYR A 149 4.82 15.13 -6.92
N LEU A 150 3.56 14.89 -7.26
CA LEU A 150 3.19 14.28 -8.55
C LEU A 150 3.56 15.16 -9.76
N LYS A 151 3.44 16.49 -9.62
CA LYS A 151 3.80 17.44 -10.68
C LYS A 151 5.32 17.53 -10.87
N GLU A 152 6.09 17.45 -9.79
CA GLU A 152 7.56 17.50 -9.79
C GLU A 152 8.20 16.14 -10.13
N ALA A 153 7.40 15.10 -10.31
CA ALA A 153 7.84 13.74 -10.57
C ALA A 153 8.49 13.58 -11.96
N GLU A 154 9.79 13.28 -11.99
CA GLU A 154 10.55 13.05 -13.22
C GLU A 154 10.11 11.76 -13.95
N TYR A 155 9.94 10.67 -13.19
CA TYR A 155 9.51 9.37 -13.72
C TYR A 155 8.01 9.13 -13.55
N GLY A 156 7.23 10.16 -13.18
CA GLY A 156 5.83 10.10 -12.74
C GLY A 156 5.56 9.22 -11.51
N PHE A 157 6.58 9.05 -10.67
CA PHE A 157 6.47 8.53 -9.31
C PHE A 157 6.92 9.62 -8.33
N LEU A 158 6.44 9.57 -7.10
CA LEU A 158 6.58 10.65 -6.11
C LEU A 158 8.04 11.07 -5.83
N PHE A 159 9.00 10.17 -6.04
CA PHE A 159 10.41 10.36 -5.70
C PHE A 159 11.36 10.06 -6.87
N LYS A 160 12.58 10.61 -6.81
CA LYS A 160 13.57 10.51 -7.88
C LYS A 160 14.15 9.10 -8.02
N SER A 161 14.10 8.30 -6.95
CA SER A 161 14.42 6.87 -7.00
C SER A 161 13.50 6.03 -7.90
N GLY A 162 12.46 6.63 -8.48
CA GLY A 162 11.41 5.91 -9.19
C GLY A 162 10.31 5.46 -8.22
N VAL A 163 9.67 4.33 -8.52
CA VAL A 163 8.54 3.83 -7.71
C VAL A 163 8.98 3.43 -6.30
N THR A 164 8.28 3.93 -5.30
CA THR A 164 8.51 3.65 -3.88
C THR A 164 7.27 3.07 -3.20
N TRP A 165 7.38 2.66 -1.94
CA TRP A 165 6.25 2.10 -1.20
C TRP A 165 5.08 3.08 -1.03
N VAL A 166 5.36 4.38 -0.96
CA VAL A 166 4.31 5.42 -0.87
C VAL A 166 3.57 5.64 -2.17
N ASP A 167 4.16 5.32 -3.33
CA ASP A 167 3.43 5.34 -4.60
C ASP A 167 2.33 4.27 -4.60
N PHE A 168 2.65 3.06 -4.16
CA PHE A 168 1.65 1.99 -4.05
C PHE A 168 0.58 2.34 -3.01
N TYR A 169 0.99 2.89 -1.85
CA TYR A 169 0.05 3.25 -0.80
C TYR A 169 -0.91 4.35 -1.25
N LEU A 170 -0.38 5.45 -1.82
CA LEU A 170 -1.20 6.56 -2.31
C LEU A 170 -2.10 6.13 -3.46
N ALA A 171 -1.61 5.31 -4.39
CA ALA A 171 -2.42 4.84 -5.52
C ALA A 171 -3.59 3.96 -5.06
N GLU A 172 -3.34 2.93 -4.23
CA GLU A 172 -4.44 2.08 -3.73
C GLU A 172 -5.40 2.89 -2.86
N PHE A 173 -4.89 3.81 -2.04
CA PHE A 173 -5.74 4.66 -1.22
C PHE A 173 -6.66 5.57 -2.06
N ASN A 174 -6.13 6.23 -3.10
CA ASN A 174 -6.92 7.04 -4.02
C ASN A 174 -7.89 6.20 -4.86
N PHE A 175 -7.51 4.97 -5.23
CA PHE A 175 -8.43 4.03 -5.87
C PHE A 175 -9.61 3.68 -4.96
N THR A 176 -9.36 3.45 -3.66
CA THR A 176 -10.42 3.26 -2.67
C THR A 176 -11.29 4.51 -2.49
N LEU A 177 -10.70 5.70 -2.39
CA LEU A 177 -11.46 6.95 -2.31
C LEU A 177 -12.39 7.13 -3.53
N ASN A 178 -11.93 6.79 -4.73
CA ASN A 178 -12.77 6.83 -5.92
C ASN A 178 -13.96 5.86 -5.89
N ASN A 179 -13.82 4.72 -5.21
CA ASN A 179 -14.95 3.78 -5.05
C ASN A 179 -15.95 4.25 -4.00
N LEU A 180 -15.52 5.08 -3.04
CA LEU A 180 -16.34 5.58 -1.92
C LEU A 180 -16.96 6.95 -2.20
N ILE A 181 -16.30 7.77 -3.00
CA ILE A 181 -16.66 9.16 -3.28
C ILE A 181 -16.96 9.27 -4.78
N PRO A 182 -18.23 9.54 -5.16
CA PRO A 182 -18.59 9.79 -6.54
C PRO A 182 -17.72 10.88 -7.17
N ASP A 183 -17.33 10.69 -8.43
CA ASP A 183 -16.58 11.65 -9.23
C ASP A 183 -15.21 12.08 -8.68
N PHE A 184 -14.65 11.37 -7.69
CA PHE A 184 -13.34 11.71 -7.09
C PHE A 184 -12.23 11.89 -8.14
N PHE A 185 -12.08 10.96 -9.09
CA PHE A 185 -11.09 11.09 -10.15
C PHE A 185 -11.44 12.14 -11.21
N THR A 186 -12.71 12.49 -11.36
CA THR A 186 -13.12 13.61 -12.21
C THR A 186 -12.64 14.93 -11.58
N SER A 187 -12.76 15.07 -10.26
CA SER A 187 -12.29 16.26 -9.52
C SER A 187 -10.78 16.26 -9.27
N HIS A 188 -10.12 15.10 -9.33
CA HIS A 188 -8.68 14.94 -9.05
C HIS A 188 -7.97 14.06 -10.10
N PRO A 189 -7.87 14.53 -11.36
CA PRO A 189 -7.30 13.75 -12.46
C PRO A 189 -5.83 13.38 -12.25
N GLU A 190 -5.06 14.17 -11.49
CA GLU A 190 -3.66 13.88 -11.19
C GLU A 190 -3.50 12.61 -10.37
N PHE A 191 -4.43 12.35 -9.44
CA PHE A 191 -4.46 11.11 -8.67
C PHE A 191 -4.86 9.93 -9.55
N LYS A 192 -5.82 10.12 -10.48
CA LYS A 192 -6.15 9.09 -11.46
C LYS A 192 -4.94 8.72 -12.31
N GLN A 193 -4.20 9.71 -12.82
CA GLN A 193 -3.01 9.47 -13.63
C GLN A 193 -1.93 8.71 -12.86
N HIS A 194 -1.72 9.05 -11.58
CA HIS A 194 -0.79 8.33 -10.72
C HIS A 194 -1.23 6.88 -10.50
N VAL A 195 -2.51 6.65 -10.21
CA VAL A 195 -3.11 5.31 -10.05
C VAL A 195 -2.91 4.49 -11.32
N ASP A 196 -3.31 5.02 -12.48
CA ASP A 196 -3.15 4.36 -13.78
C ASP A 196 -1.67 3.98 -14.02
N LYS A 197 -0.74 4.87 -13.66
CA LYS A 197 0.70 4.64 -13.85
C LYS A 197 1.25 3.56 -12.93
N VAL A 198 0.87 3.54 -11.66
CA VAL A 198 1.21 2.46 -10.72
C VAL A 198 0.59 1.16 -11.21
N HIS A 199 -0.68 1.17 -11.60
CA HIS A 199 -1.41 -0.02 -12.08
C HIS A 199 -0.88 -0.54 -13.42
N ALA A 200 -0.24 0.29 -14.25
CA ALA A 200 0.41 -0.12 -15.49
C ALA A 200 1.73 -0.88 -15.28
N LEU A 201 2.29 -0.92 -14.06
CA LEU A 201 3.51 -1.67 -13.78
C LEU A 201 3.32 -3.15 -14.13
N SER A 202 4.17 -3.66 -15.02
CA SER A 202 4.13 -5.06 -15.50
C SER A 202 4.14 -6.08 -14.34
N GLN A 203 4.82 -5.72 -13.27
CA GLN A 203 4.97 -6.43 -12.02
C GLN A 203 3.64 -6.64 -11.29
N LEU A 204 2.69 -5.71 -11.46
CA LEU A 204 1.37 -5.76 -10.82
C LEU A 204 0.30 -6.46 -11.67
N GLN A 205 0.48 -6.56 -13.00
CA GLN A 205 -0.57 -7.04 -13.92
C GLN A 205 -1.16 -8.40 -13.53
N ASN A 206 -0.30 -9.36 -13.16
CA ASN A 206 -0.76 -10.68 -12.75
C ASN A 206 -1.60 -10.62 -11.47
N TYR A 207 -1.27 -9.70 -10.58
CA TYR A 207 -2.03 -9.51 -9.36
C TYR A 207 -3.34 -8.78 -9.62
N LEU A 208 -3.32 -7.65 -10.33
CA LEU A 208 -4.53 -6.88 -10.61
C LEU A 208 -5.58 -7.74 -11.32
N LYS A 209 -5.16 -8.66 -12.21
CA LYS A 209 -6.05 -9.63 -12.87
C LYS A 209 -6.58 -10.75 -11.97
N SER A 210 -5.93 -11.05 -10.85
CA SER A 210 -6.25 -12.22 -10.00
C SER A 210 -6.63 -11.85 -8.56
N ARG A 211 -6.63 -10.55 -8.23
CA ARG A 211 -7.06 -10.06 -6.91
C ARG A 211 -8.57 -10.29 -6.75
N PRO A 212 -9.04 -10.72 -5.56
CA PRO A 212 -10.46 -10.80 -5.33
C PRO A 212 -11.07 -9.41 -5.40
N GLU A 213 -12.28 -9.31 -5.94
CA GLU A 213 -13.06 -8.08 -5.82
C GLU A 213 -13.47 -7.90 -4.35
N THR A 214 -13.17 -6.72 -3.78
CA THR A 214 -13.88 -6.29 -2.57
C THR A 214 -15.13 -5.55 -2.94
N LYS A 215 -16.23 -6.01 -2.36
CA LYS A 215 -17.35 -5.13 -2.09
C LYS A 215 -16.88 -4.11 -1.05
N HIS A 216 -16.90 -2.85 -1.44
CA HIS A 216 -16.86 -1.69 -0.55
C HIS A 216 -18.30 -1.31 -0.26
#